data_AF-A0A2G9RTY7-F1
#
_entry.id   AF-A0A2G9RTY7-F1
#
_cell.length_a   1.000
_cell.length_b   1.000
_cell.length_c   1.000
_cell.angle_alpha   90.00
_cell.angle_beta   90.00
_cell.angle_gamma   90.00
#
_symmetry.space_group_name_H-M   'P 1'
#
loop_
_entity.id
_entity.type
_entity.pdbx_description
1 polymer ?
#
loop_
_entity_poly.entity_id
_entity_poly.type
_entity_poly.pdbx_seq_one_letter_code
_entity_poly.pdbx_strand_id
1 'polypeptide(L)'
;MADTQQVRANYRNEEEESPDPETSRSRRRFKASNMSFGEMLEMVDILKRADYDGKYGSYPNPNVRKAKIMAKVVRSLHRHFGVRRSKDQLRKR
;
A
#
# COMPACT_ATOMS: atom_id res chain seq x y z
N MET A 1 -24.38 20.02 44.73
CA MET A 1 -23.11 19.57 45.35
C MET A 1 -22.17 19.20 44.22
N ALA A 2 -21.01 19.89 44.20
CA ALA A 2 -19.68 19.48 43.72
C ALA A 2 -19.53 18.86 42.32
N ASP A 3 -18.47 19.08 41.57
CA ASP A 3 -17.50 20.16 41.39
C ASP A 3 -16.67 19.71 40.18
N THR A 4 -16.26 20.66 39.37
CA THR A 4 -15.35 20.54 38.23
C THR A 4 -13.99 19.92 38.59
N GLN A 5 -13.42 19.14 37.65
CA GLN A 5 -12.01 19.13 37.17
C GLN A 5 -11.74 17.81 36.41
N GLN A 6 -11.61 17.78 35.08
CA GLN A 6 -10.42 18.12 34.26
C GLN A 6 -9.09 17.59 34.82
N VAL A 7 -8.50 16.56 34.19
CA VAL A 7 -7.08 16.44 33.75
C VAL A 7 -7.03 15.32 32.69
N ARG A 8 -7.00 15.58 31.37
CA ARG A 8 -5.87 15.94 30.48
C ARG A 8 -4.88 14.81 30.17
N ALA A 9 -4.91 14.33 28.92
CA ALA A 9 -3.77 13.92 28.08
C ALA A 9 -4.32 13.55 26.68
N ASN A 10 -4.42 14.48 25.72
CA ASN A 10 -3.33 14.88 24.81
C ASN A 10 -2.44 13.71 24.37
N TYR A 11 -2.95 12.87 23.47
CA TYR A 11 -2.14 12.36 22.36
C TYR A 11 -2.88 12.67 21.05
N ARG A 12 -2.60 13.88 20.58
CA ARG A 12 -2.70 14.28 19.19
C ARG A 12 -1.94 13.23 18.37
N ASN A 13 -2.65 12.33 17.69
CA ASN A 13 -2.04 11.64 16.56
C ASN A 13 -1.96 12.68 15.45
N GLU A 14 -0.86 13.43 15.45
CA GLU A 14 -0.41 14.21 14.31
C GLU A 14 -0.05 13.21 13.20
N GLU A 15 -1.01 12.91 12.32
CA GLU A 15 -0.78 12.55 10.91
C GLU A 15 -2.06 12.32 10.08
N GLU A 16 -3.27 12.59 10.61
CA GLU A 16 -4.46 12.76 9.76
C GLU A 16 -4.74 14.25 9.51
N GLU A 17 -3.88 14.87 8.71
CA GLU A 17 -4.22 16.09 7.97
C GLU A 17 -4.05 15.79 6.48
N SER A 18 -5.15 15.37 5.84
CA SER A 18 -5.27 15.50 4.39
C SER A 18 -6.51 16.36 4.14
N PRO A 19 -6.34 17.63 3.77
CA PRO A 19 -7.48 18.50 3.49
C PRO A 19 -8.20 17.99 2.24
N ASP A 20 -9.53 18.01 2.29
CA ASP A 20 -10.44 17.55 1.24
C ASP A 20 -10.02 18.07 -0.16
N PRO A 21 -9.90 17.19 -1.17
CA PRO A 21 -9.66 17.66 -2.52
C PRO A 21 -11.00 18.04 -3.18
N GLU A 22 -11.51 19.24 -2.87
CA GLU A 22 -12.42 19.94 -3.78
C GLU A 22 -11.62 20.43 -5.00
N THR A 23 -11.33 19.50 -5.89
CA THR A 23 -11.08 19.81 -7.29
C THR A 23 -11.95 18.86 -8.08
N SER A 24 -12.75 19.40 -9.01
CA SER A 24 -13.45 18.63 -10.04
C SER A 24 -12.41 17.96 -10.94
N ARG A 25 -11.76 16.94 -10.39
CA ARG A 25 -10.62 16.26 -10.99
C ARG A 25 -11.25 15.16 -11.81
N SER A 26 -11.46 15.47 -13.09
CA SER A 26 -11.60 14.47 -14.17
C SER A 26 -10.82 13.22 -13.74
N ARG A 27 -11.55 12.13 -13.46
CA ARG A 27 -10.95 10.84 -13.06
C ARG A 27 -10.13 10.35 -14.24
N ARG A 28 -8.92 10.88 -14.38
CA ARG A 28 -7.94 10.46 -15.36
C ARG A 28 -7.54 9.07 -14.93
N ARG A 29 -8.28 8.07 -15.41
CA ARG A 29 -7.96 6.66 -15.21
C ARG A 29 -6.53 6.52 -15.70
N PHE A 30 -5.61 6.19 -14.79
CA PHE A 30 -4.22 5.92 -15.15
C PHE A 30 -4.25 4.70 -16.07
N LYS A 31 -4.17 4.96 -17.39
CA LYS A 31 -4.12 3.92 -18.41
C LYS A 31 -2.91 3.05 -18.08
N ALA A 32 -3.12 1.74 -17.95
CA ALA A 32 -2.05 0.83 -17.60
C ALA A 32 -1.04 0.78 -18.75
N SER A 33 0.12 1.40 -18.60
CA SER A 33 1.23 1.19 -19.52
C SER A 33 1.76 -0.25 -19.38
N ASN A 34 2.28 -0.84 -20.45
CA ASN A 34 3.05 -2.08 -20.36
C ASN A 34 4.21 -1.89 -19.36
N MET A 35 4.50 -2.92 -18.54
CA MET A 35 5.59 -2.79 -17.56
C MET A 35 6.90 -2.98 -18.30
N SER A 36 7.91 -2.25 -17.89
CA SER A 36 9.28 -2.49 -18.34
C SER A 36 9.77 -3.84 -17.80
N PHE A 37 10.80 -4.39 -18.45
CA PHE A 37 11.44 -5.62 -17.99
C PHE A 37 11.98 -5.48 -16.55
N GLY A 38 12.56 -4.31 -16.22
CA GLY A 38 13.05 -4.02 -14.86
C GLY A 38 11.93 -4.02 -13.80
N GLU A 39 10.78 -3.39 -14.10
CA GLU A 39 9.61 -3.44 -13.20
C GLU A 39 9.10 -4.87 -12.98
N MET A 40 9.14 -5.69 -14.03
CA MET A 40 8.70 -7.09 -13.97
C MET A 40 9.63 -7.96 -13.12
N LEU A 41 10.95 -7.79 -13.28
CA LEU A 41 11.95 -8.51 -12.49
C LEU A 41 11.84 -8.18 -11.00
N GLU A 42 11.70 -6.90 -10.65
CA GLU A 42 11.53 -6.45 -9.26
C GLU A 42 10.29 -7.08 -8.61
N MET A 43 9.19 -7.16 -9.36
CA MET A 43 7.96 -7.80 -8.89
C MET A 43 8.15 -9.30 -8.66
N VAL A 44 8.75 -10.01 -9.61
CA VAL A 44 9.00 -11.46 -9.52
C VAL A 44 9.97 -11.78 -8.39
N ASP A 45 11.00 -10.95 -8.18
CA ASP A 45 11.93 -11.11 -7.07
C ASP A 45 11.23 -11.00 -5.72
N ILE A 46 10.38 -9.97 -5.55
CA ILE A 46 9.60 -9.79 -4.32
C ILE A 46 8.66 -10.96 -4.07
N LEU A 47 8.01 -11.49 -5.11
CA LEU A 47 7.15 -12.67 -5.03
C LEU A 47 7.95 -13.88 -4.55
N LYS A 48 9.05 -14.22 -5.24
CA LYS A 48 9.92 -15.34 -4.89
C LYS A 48 10.46 -15.20 -3.47
N ARG A 49 10.97 -14.02 -3.13
CA ARG A 49 11.58 -13.75 -1.82
C ARG A 49 10.54 -13.84 -0.71
N ALA A 50 9.33 -13.30 -0.91
CA ALA A 50 8.26 -13.42 0.08
C ALA A 50 7.72 -14.85 0.26
N ASP A 51 7.86 -15.70 -0.77
CA ASP A 51 7.46 -17.10 -0.73
C ASP A 51 8.54 -17.98 -0.08
N TYR A 52 9.83 -17.64 -0.27
CA TYR A 52 10.97 -18.39 0.27
C TYR A 52 11.35 -18.03 1.71
N ASP A 53 11.14 -16.78 2.14
CA ASP A 53 11.68 -16.29 3.42
C ASP A 53 11.13 -17.05 4.63
N GLY A 54 10.01 -17.79 4.50
CA GLY A 54 9.37 -18.53 5.60
C GLY A 54 8.89 -17.65 6.77
N LYS A 55 9.21 -16.34 6.76
CA LYS A 55 8.92 -15.36 7.81
C LYS A 55 7.45 -15.16 8.05
N TYR A 56 6.65 -15.51 7.05
CA TYR A 56 5.24 -15.64 7.23
C TYR A 56 4.91 -17.13 7.22
N GLY A 57 4.76 -17.70 8.43
CA GLY A 57 4.20 -19.04 8.58
C GLY A 57 2.86 -19.15 7.84
N SER A 58 2.42 -20.38 7.57
CA SER A 58 1.19 -20.69 6.83
C SER A 58 0.07 -19.72 7.21
N TYR A 59 -0.18 -18.73 6.35
CA TYR A 59 -1.22 -17.76 6.62
C TYR A 59 -2.54 -18.51 6.71
N PRO A 60 -3.38 -18.25 7.73
CA PRO A 60 -4.71 -18.88 7.83
C PRO A 60 -5.57 -18.59 6.59
N ASN A 61 -5.30 -17.47 5.92
CA ASN A 61 -5.99 -17.06 4.70
C ASN A 61 -4.99 -16.72 3.57
N PRO A 62 -4.94 -17.51 2.49
CA PRO A 62 -4.03 -17.26 1.36
C PRO A 62 -4.30 -15.92 0.66
N ASN A 63 -5.53 -15.37 0.72
CA ASN A 63 -5.85 -14.07 0.16
C ASN A 63 -5.19 -12.92 0.93
N VAL A 64 -5.04 -13.06 2.24
CA VAL A 64 -4.35 -12.07 3.10
C VAL A 64 -2.86 -12.06 2.79
N ARG A 65 -2.25 -13.24 2.63
CA ARG A 65 -0.85 -13.36 2.17
C ARG A 65 -0.65 -12.67 0.83
N LYS A 66 -1.47 -13.01 -0.17
CA LYS A 66 -1.40 -12.43 -1.51
C LYS A 66 -1.58 -10.91 -1.48
N ALA A 67 -2.46 -10.37 -0.63
CA ALA A 67 -2.65 -8.94 -0.48
C ALA A 67 -1.41 -8.23 0.11
N LYS A 68 -0.78 -8.81 1.13
CA LYS A 68 0.44 -8.25 1.74
C LYS A 68 1.64 -8.26 0.78
N ILE A 69 1.79 -9.33 0.01
CA ILE A 69 2.85 -9.42 -1.01
C ILE A 69 2.63 -8.37 -2.10
N MET A 70 1.40 -8.24 -2.61
CA MET A 70 1.08 -7.19 -3.60
C MET A 70 1.31 -5.78 -3.05
N ALA A 71 1.09 -5.53 -1.76
CA ALA A 71 1.41 -4.25 -1.16
C ALA A 71 2.93 -3.97 -1.14
N LYS A 72 3.78 -4.99 -0.98
CA LYS A 72 5.24 -4.84 -1.10
C LYS A 72 5.64 -4.48 -2.53
N VAL A 73 5.06 -5.16 -3.53
CA VAL A 73 5.31 -4.88 -4.95
C VAL A 73 4.92 -3.44 -5.31
N VAL A 74 3.73 -3.00 -4.92
CA VAL A 74 3.28 -1.62 -5.20
C VAL A 74 4.24 -0.59 -4.58
N ARG A 75 4.72 -0.84 -3.35
CA ARG A 75 5.68 0.05 -2.69
C ARG A 75 7.04 0.06 -3.37
N SER A 76 7.57 -1.09 -3.80
CA SER A 76 8.88 -1.12 -4.47
C SER A 76 8.82 -0.44 -5.84
N LEU A 77 7.77 -0.70 -6.63
CA LEU A 77 7.61 -0.08 -7.94
C LEU A 77 7.54 1.44 -7.86
N HIS A 78 6.85 1.95 -6.84
CA HIS A 78 6.83 3.39 -6.59
C HIS A 78 8.20 3.90 -6.16
N ARG A 79 8.90 3.21 -5.24
CA ARG A 79 10.18 3.69 -4.68
C ARG A 79 11.36 3.59 -5.65
N HIS A 80 11.44 2.53 -6.44
CA HIS A 80 12.57 2.26 -7.34
C HIS A 80 12.35 2.81 -8.75
N PHE A 81 11.12 2.77 -9.25
CA PHE A 81 10.82 3.19 -10.63
C PHE A 81 9.95 4.45 -10.71
N GLY A 82 9.47 4.98 -9.58
CA GLY A 82 8.57 6.14 -9.58
C GLY A 82 7.18 5.83 -10.13
N VAL A 83 6.84 4.54 -10.34
CA VAL A 83 5.63 4.17 -11.07
C VAL A 83 4.47 3.92 -10.10
N ARG A 84 3.40 4.70 -10.26
CA ARG A 84 2.13 4.46 -9.55
C ARG A 84 1.33 3.36 -10.24
N ARG A 85 1.30 2.18 -9.61
CA ARG A 85 0.44 1.05 -9.99
C ARG A 85 -0.57 0.75 -8.90
N SER A 86 -1.77 0.36 -9.32
CA SER A 86 -2.74 -0.22 -8.39
C SER A 86 -2.52 -1.72 -8.25
N LYS A 87 -2.87 -2.27 -7.08
CA LYS A 87 -2.88 -3.71 -6.83
C LYS A 87 -3.71 -4.48 -7.87
N ASP A 88 -4.80 -3.90 -8.35
CA ASP A 88 -5.69 -4.55 -9.32
C ASP A 88 -5.04 -4.66 -10.70
N GLN A 89 -4.26 -3.65 -11.11
CA GLN A 89 -3.49 -3.70 -12.37
C GLN A 89 -2.41 -4.77 -12.35
N LEU A 90 -1.83 -5.05 -11.18
CA LEU A 90 -0.77 -6.06 -11.02
C LEU A 90 -1.32 -7.49 -10.91
N ARG A 91 -2.61 -7.66 -10.57
CA ARG A 91 -3.25 -8.98 -10.49
C ARG A 91 -3.62 -9.56 -11.85
N LYS A 92 -3.73 -8.71 -12.87
CA LYS A 92 -4.19 -9.08 -14.23
C LYS A 92 -3.04 -9.50 -15.15
N ARG A 93 -1.82 -9.60 -14.63
CA ARG A 93 -0.61 -9.98 -15.34
C ARG A 93 -0.02 -11.20 -14.68
#